data_AF-A0A834EWH2-F1
#
_entry.id   AF-A0A834EWH2-F1
#
_cell.length_a   1.000
_cell.length_b   1.000
_cell.length_c   1.000
_cell.angle_alpha   90.00
_cell.angle_beta   90.00
_cell.angle_gamma   90.00
#
_symmetry.space_group_name_H-M   'P 1'
#
loop_
_entity.id
_entity.type
_entity.pdbx_description
1 polymer ?
#
loop_
_entity_poly.entity_id
_entity_poly.type
_entity_poly.pdbx_seq_one_letter_code
_entity_poly.pdbx_strand_id
1 'polypeptide(L)'
;MSIFPRMSLRLEVENYLKEGFMNKEVVLAFGKQEAERKFENLLNHLSHPPSFTTVRVNTHLASVQHVKNLLLDELQKQFNGLSVPVLQHPDLQDVLLIPVIGPRKNIKKQQCEAIVGAHCGNAVLRGAHVYVPGIVSASKFMKAGDVVSVYSDIKGKCKKGAKEFDGTKVFLGNGISELSRKEIFSGPPELKGIGIRMTEPLYLSPSFDNVLPSYLFLQNLPSAAVAHILDPQPGEKILDLCAAPGGKTTHIAALMHDEESLRSYQNLLTEFFWMHPAVEWDRDQTWLVLGL
;
A
#
# COMPACT_ATOMS: atom_id res chain seq x y z
N MET A 1 4.77 19.69 -15.61
CA MET A 1 5.94 18.95 -15.09
C MET A 1 5.48 18.05 -13.96
N SER A 2 5.77 16.75 -14.05
CA SER A 2 5.49 15.79 -12.97
C SER A 2 6.32 16.16 -11.74
N ILE A 3 5.83 15.84 -10.55
CA ILE A 3 6.56 16.14 -9.31
C ILE A 3 7.61 15.08 -9.02
N PHE A 4 7.33 13.84 -9.40
CA PHE A 4 8.30 12.77 -9.29
C PHE A 4 9.00 12.51 -10.62
N PRO A 5 10.28 12.10 -10.57
CA PRO A 5 10.97 11.61 -11.75
C PRO A 5 10.34 10.28 -12.22
N ARG A 6 10.66 9.87 -13.44
CA ARG A 6 10.33 8.54 -13.96
C ARG A 6 10.84 7.44 -13.03
N MET A 7 10.18 6.29 -13.06
CA MET A 7 10.55 5.14 -12.23
C MET A 7 12.02 4.78 -12.48
N SER A 8 12.79 4.66 -11.39
CA SER A 8 14.20 4.30 -11.47
C SER A 8 14.34 2.78 -11.61
N LEU A 9 14.71 2.32 -12.81
CA LEU A 9 14.99 0.92 -13.09
C LEU A 9 16.48 0.70 -13.36
N ARG A 10 16.93 -0.55 -13.27
CA ARG A 10 18.24 -0.92 -13.84
C ARG A 10 18.14 -0.86 -15.36
N LEU A 11 19.21 -0.45 -16.04
CA LEU A 11 19.21 -0.29 -17.49
C LEU A 11 18.80 -1.58 -18.23
N GLU A 12 19.30 -2.72 -17.77
CA GLU A 12 18.94 -4.04 -18.29
C GLU A 12 17.43 -4.34 -18.19
N VAL A 13 16.79 -3.94 -17.08
CA VAL A 13 15.36 -4.13 -16.86
C VAL A 13 14.54 -3.16 -17.70
N GLU A 14 14.95 -1.90 -17.80
CA GLU A 14 14.29 -0.89 -18.64
C GLU A 14 14.30 -1.31 -20.12
N ASN A 15 15.45 -1.80 -20.61
CA ASN A 15 15.58 -2.31 -21.97
C ASN A 15 14.70 -3.54 -22.20
N TYR A 16 14.70 -4.51 -21.26
CA TYR A 16 13.85 -5.69 -21.35
C TYR A 16 12.35 -5.34 -21.41
N LEU A 17 11.89 -4.42 -20.54
CA LEU A 17 10.51 -3.96 -20.58
C LEU A 17 10.22 -3.24 -21.91
N LYS A 18 11.14 -2.38 -22.37
CA LYS A 18 11.00 -1.67 -23.64
C LYS A 18 10.82 -2.64 -24.81
N GLU A 19 11.57 -3.73 -24.86
CA GLU A 19 11.41 -4.77 -25.90
C GLU A 19 10.00 -5.36 -25.91
N GLY A 20 9.43 -5.65 -24.74
CA GLY A 20 8.06 -6.16 -24.63
C GLY A 20 7.01 -5.15 -25.10
N PHE A 21 7.13 -3.88 -24.70
CA PHE A 21 6.21 -2.80 -25.06
C PHE A 21 6.42 -2.25 -26.48
N MET A 22 7.52 -2.63 -27.15
CA MET A 22 7.88 -2.21 -28.51
C MET A 22 7.91 -3.40 -29.50
N ASN A 23 7.16 -4.46 -29.21
CA ASN A 23 7.09 -5.63 -30.07
C ASN A 23 6.48 -5.29 -31.46
N LYS A 24 6.65 -6.20 -32.43
CA LYS A 24 6.22 -5.99 -33.82
C LYS A 24 4.72 -5.66 -33.93
N GLU A 25 3.87 -6.32 -33.16
CA GLU A 25 2.41 -6.11 -33.21
C GLU A 25 2.04 -4.70 -32.73
N VAL A 26 2.61 -4.26 -31.61
CA VAL A 26 2.38 -2.91 -31.07
C VAL A 26 2.89 -1.85 -32.03
N VAL A 27 4.08 -2.04 -32.61
CA VAL A 27 4.65 -1.08 -33.56
C VAL A 27 3.85 -1.03 -34.87
N LEU A 28 3.33 -2.16 -35.35
CA LEU A 28 2.45 -2.19 -36.52
C LEU A 28 1.11 -1.51 -36.25
N ALA A 29 0.54 -1.68 -35.06
CA ALA A 29 -0.76 -1.11 -34.69
C ALA A 29 -0.72 0.40 -34.40
N PHE A 30 0.33 0.88 -33.72
CA PHE A 30 0.39 2.27 -33.21
C PHE A 30 1.51 3.11 -33.83
N GLY A 31 2.47 2.48 -34.51
CA GLY A 31 3.70 3.13 -34.96
C GLY A 31 4.74 3.23 -33.86
N LYS A 32 6.03 3.27 -34.26
CA LYS A 32 7.17 3.24 -33.33
C LYS A 32 7.18 4.43 -32.37
N GLN A 33 6.96 5.65 -32.86
CA GLN A 33 7.02 6.87 -32.04
C GLN A 33 5.95 6.89 -30.95
N GLU A 34 4.72 6.47 -31.28
CA GLU A 34 3.62 6.44 -30.31
C GLU A 34 3.81 5.34 -29.27
N ALA A 35 4.32 4.18 -29.67
CA ALA A 35 4.67 3.10 -28.76
C ALA A 35 5.77 3.54 -27.76
N GLU A 36 6.83 4.21 -28.23
CA GLU A 36 7.87 4.77 -27.36
C GLU A 36 7.29 5.81 -26.39
N ARG A 37 6.43 6.71 -26.88
CA ARG A 37 5.76 7.72 -26.06
C ARG A 37 4.89 7.08 -24.97
N LYS A 38 4.12 6.03 -25.31
CA LYS A 38 3.29 5.28 -24.35
C LYS A 38 4.15 4.59 -23.28
N PHE A 39 5.27 3.99 -23.66
CA PHE A 39 6.20 3.36 -22.72
C PHE A 39 6.83 4.39 -21.75
N GLU A 40 7.32 5.52 -22.25
CA GLU A 40 7.85 6.59 -21.40
C GLU A 40 6.77 7.17 -20.48
N ASN A 41 5.55 7.34 -20.98
CA ASN A 41 4.42 7.75 -20.16
C ASN A 41 4.12 6.72 -19.07
N LEU A 42 4.14 5.42 -19.35
CA LEU A 42 3.96 4.38 -18.33
C LEU A 42 4.99 4.52 -17.20
N LEU A 43 6.28 4.64 -17.54
CA LEU A 43 7.35 4.81 -16.54
C LEU A 43 7.19 6.08 -15.71
N ASN A 44 6.64 7.16 -16.28
CA ASN A 44 6.32 8.38 -15.55
C ASN A 44 5.14 8.19 -14.59
N HIS A 45 4.08 7.49 -15.00
CA HIS A 45 2.90 7.26 -14.16
C HIS A 45 3.18 6.31 -13.00
N LEU A 46 4.03 5.30 -13.19
CA LEU A 46 4.36 4.31 -12.15
C LEU A 46 5.05 4.92 -10.91
N SER A 47 5.64 6.12 -11.02
CA SER A 47 6.21 6.85 -9.88
C SER A 47 5.18 7.60 -9.02
N HIS A 48 3.94 7.72 -9.49
CA HIS A 48 2.90 8.50 -8.82
C HIS A 48 1.89 7.56 -8.14
N PRO A 49 1.36 7.91 -6.96
CA PRO A 49 0.32 7.10 -6.34
C PRO A 49 -0.96 7.13 -7.20
N PRO A 50 -1.81 6.08 -7.12
CA PRO A 50 -3.13 6.11 -7.72
C PRO A 50 -3.93 7.32 -7.24
N SER A 51 -4.81 7.84 -8.10
CA SER A 51 -5.69 8.98 -7.77
C SER A 51 -6.81 8.61 -6.80
N PHE A 52 -7.01 7.32 -6.51
CA PHE A 52 -7.99 6.82 -5.56
C PHE A 52 -7.34 5.81 -4.61
N THR A 53 -7.62 5.97 -3.32
CA THR A 53 -7.48 4.89 -2.35
C THR A 53 -8.71 4.00 -2.45
N THR A 54 -8.47 2.70 -2.56
CA THR A 54 -9.51 1.68 -2.77
C THR A 54 -9.55 0.77 -1.56
N VAL A 55 -10.75 0.56 -1.02
CA VAL A 55 -11.00 -0.33 0.11
C VAL A 55 -12.12 -1.27 -0.24
N ARG A 56 -11.95 -2.54 0.13
CA ARG A 56 -13.00 -3.55 0.06
C ARG A 56 -13.70 -3.61 1.40
N VAL A 57 -15.03 -3.63 1.37
CA VAL A 57 -15.88 -3.85 2.53
C VAL A 57 -16.04 -5.34 2.77
N ASN A 58 -15.92 -5.75 4.03
CA ASN A 58 -16.26 -7.10 4.46
C ASN A 58 -17.79 -7.21 4.64
N THR A 59 -18.49 -7.53 3.56
CA THR A 59 -19.95 -7.61 3.49
C THR A 59 -20.56 -8.71 4.35
N HIS A 60 -19.75 -9.68 4.79
CA HIS A 60 -20.17 -10.71 5.76
C HIS A 60 -20.45 -10.11 7.15
N LEU A 61 -19.77 -9.03 7.53
CA LEU A 61 -19.89 -8.44 8.87
C LEU A 61 -20.73 -7.16 8.89
N ALA A 62 -20.74 -6.39 7.80
CA ALA A 62 -21.42 -5.11 7.75
C ALA A 62 -21.84 -4.74 6.32
N SER A 63 -22.94 -3.99 6.21
CA SER A 63 -23.37 -3.45 4.92
C SER A 63 -22.43 -2.35 4.44
N VAL A 64 -22.30 -2.22 3.11
CA VAL A 64 -21.47 -1.19 2.47
C VAL A 64 -21.88 0.21 2.90
N GLN A 65 -23.19 0.47 3.04
CA GLN A 65 -23.70 1.77 3.47
C GLN A 65 -23.32 2.10 4.92
N HIS A 66 -23.36 1.10 5.82
CA HIS A 66 -22.94 1.29 7.20
C HIS A 66 -21.45 1.63 7.29
N VAL A 67 -20.61 0.85 6.60
CA VAL A 67 -19.15 1.04 6.59
C VAL A 67 -18.77 2.36 5.92
N LYS A 68 -19.47 2.75 4.86
CA LYS A 68 -19.32 4.06 4.21
C LYS A 68 -19.58 5.21 5.17
N ASN A 69 -20.61 5.14 6.00
CA ASN A 69 -20.91 6.18 6.99
C ASN A 69 -19.81 6.26 8.06
N LEU A 70 -19.38 5.12 8.60
CA LEU A 70 -18.27 5.07 9.56
C LEU A 70 -16.97 5.65 8.96
N LEU A 71 -16.71 5.36 7.68
CA LEU A 71 -15.57 5.92 6.97
C LEU A 71 -15.68 7.43 6.79
N LEU A 72 -16.85 7.96 6.46
CA LEU A 72 -17.04 9.41 6.36
C LEU A 72 -16.71 10.10 7.70
N ASP A 73 -17.19 9.55 8.82
CA ASP A 73 -16.90 10.08 10.16
C ASP A 73 -15.41 10.01 10.48
N GLU A 74 -14.73 8.93 10.10
CA GLU A 74 -13.30 8.76 10.33
C GLU A 74 -12.47 9.72 9.46
N LEU A 75 -12.82 9.91 8.19
CA LEU A 75 -12.16 10.85 7.30
C LEU A 75 -12.31 12.30 7.79
N GLN A 76 -13.48 12.65 8.34
CA GLN A 76 -13.68 13.97 8.94
C GLN A 76 -12.74 14.21 10.12
N LYS A 77 -12.51 13.20 10.97
CA LYS A 77 -11.55 13.28 12.09
C LYS A 77 -10.11 13.41 11.58
N GLN A 78 -9.71 12.55 10.63
CA GLN A 78 -8.33 12.54 10.12
C GLN A 78 -7.95 13.80 9.36
N PHE A 79 -8.90 14.41 8.64
CA PHE A 79 -8.63 15.59 7.82
C PHE A 79 -9.13 16.90 8.44
N ASN A 80 -9.27 16.95 9.77
CA ASN A 80 -9.66 18.16 10.52
C ASN A 80 -10.90 18.87 9.93
N GLY A 81 -11.93 18.10 9.59
CA GLY A 81 -13.19 18.63 9.03
C GLY A 81 -13.20 18.86 7.52
N LEU A 82 -12.12 18.57 6.79
CA LEU A 82 -12.15 18.57 5.33
C LEU A 82 -13.07 17.46 4.81
N SER A 83 -14.13 17.84 4.10
CA SER A 83 -15.07 16.89 3.51
C SER A 83 -14.46 16.22 2.27
N VAL A 84 -14.13 14.94 2.39
CA VAL A 84 -13.70 14.08 1.27
C VAL A 84 -14.79 13.08 0.97
N PRO A 85 -15.26 12.97 -0.29
CA PRO A 85 -16.33 12.04 -0.61
C PRO A 85 -15.84 10.59 -0.56
N VAL A 86 -16.72 9.69 -0.13
CA VAL A 86 -16.55 8.25 -0.27
C VAL A 86 -17.52 7.76 -1.34
N LEU A 87 -17.00 7.28 -2.45
CA LEU A 87 -17.80 6.80 -3.58
C LEU A 87 -17.89 5.28 -3.51
N GLN A 88 -19.03 4.71 -3.88
CA GLN A 88 -19.17 3.27 -4.08
C GLN A 88 -18.98 2.98 -5.56
N HIS A 89 -18.23 1.93 -5.90
CA HIS A 89 -18.06 1.55 -7.30
C HIS A 89 -19.38 1.01 -7.85
N PRO A 90 -19.81 1.40 -9.07
CA PRO A 90 -21.09 0.95 -9.63
C PRO A 90 -21.15 -0.56 -9.87
N ASP A 91 -20.08 -1.13 -10.44
CA ASP A 91 -20.05 -2.56 -10.79
C ASP A 91 -19.54 -3.47 -9.66
N LEU A 92 -18.66 -2.96 -8.79
CA LEU A 92 -18.06 -3.71 -7.67
C LEU A 92 -18.70 -3.22 -6.38
N GLN A 93 -19.86 -3.78 -6.05
CA GLN A 93 -20.75 -3.23 -5.02
C GLN A 93 -20.13 -3.17 -3.62
N ASP A 94 -19.14 -4.03 -3.34
CA ASP A 94 -18.40 -4.11 -2.07
C ASP A 94 -17.13 -3.25 -2.04
N VAL A 95 -16.89 -2.41 -3.06
CA VAL A 95 -15.71 -1.54 -3.14
C VAL A 95 -16.08 -0.07 -2.91
N LEU A 96 -15.33 0.58 -2.02
CA LEU A 96 -15.37 2.02 -1.80
C LEU A 96 -14.11 2.69 -2.34
N LEU A 97 -14.28 3.86 -2.94
CA LEU A 97 -13.27 4.69 -3.57
C LEU A 97 -13.18 6.02 -2.85
N ILE A 98 -11.97 6.40 -2.45
CA ILE A 98 -11.70 7.66 -1.77
C ILE A 98 -10.68 8.44 -2.60
N PRO A 99 -11.01 9.63 -3.11
CA PRO A 99 -10.10 10.39 -3.96
C PRO A 99 -8.90 10.87 -3.16
N VAL A 100 -7.72 10.79 -3.77
CA VAL A 100 -6.46 11.28 -3.23
C VAL A 100 -6.29 12.75 -3.59
N ILE A 101 -6.03 13.59 -2.60
CA ILE A 101 -5.83 15.03 -2.81
C ILE A 101 -4.34 15.30 -3.00
N GLY A 102 -3.95 15.64 -4.22
CA GLY A 102 -2.57 15.99 -4.51
C GLY A 102 -2.25 16.01 -6.00
N PRO A 103 -1.02 16.38 -6.36
CA PRO A 103 0.04 16.72 -5.42
C PRO A 103 0.03 18.18 -4.93
N ARG A 104 0.39 18.39 -3.67
CA ARG A 104 0.48 19.70 -3.01
C ARG A 104 1.86 20.34 -3.20
N LYS A 105 1.98 21.29 -4.14
CA LYS A 105 3.28 21.94 -4.48
C LYS A 105 3.75 23.00 -3.48
N ASN A 106 2.87 23.48 -2.61
CA ASN A 106 3.12 24.65 -1.75
C ASN A 106 3.70 24.30 -0.37
N ILE A 107 4.21 23.07 -0.20
CA ILE A 107 4.74 22.61 1.09
C ILE A 107 6.19 23.07 1.22
N LYS A 108 6.47 23.89 2.25
CA LYS A 108 7.82 24.39 2.54
C LYS A 108 8.62 23.29 3.24
N LYS A 109 9.81 23.02 2.72
CA LYS A 109 10.77 22.07 3.32
C LYS A 109 11.36 22.65 4.61
N GLN A 110 11.62 21.76 5.57
CA GLN A 110 12.21 22.05 6.86
C GLN A 110 13.72 21.75 6.86
N GLN A 111 14.44 22.33 7.82
CA GLN A 111 15.87 22.04 8.01
C GLN A 111 16.11 20.67 8.66
N CYS A 112 15.19 20.24 9.53
CA CYS A 112 15.23 18.90 10.10
C CYS A 112 14.67 17.89 9.10
N GLU A 113 15.48 16.90 8.75
CA GLU A 113 15.14 15.92 7.73
C GLU A 113 15.12 14.50 8.29
N ALA A 114 14.25 13.67 7.74
CA ALA A 114 14.25 12.23 7.93
C ALA A 114 14.20 11.53 6.57
N ILE A 115 14.92 10.42 6.44
CA ILE A 115 14.99 9.64 5.21
C ILE A 115 14.47 8.25 5.51
N VAL A 116 13.59 7.79 4.63
CA VAL A 116 12.98 6.46 4.67
C VAL A 116 13.41 5.65 3.47
N GLY A 117 13.34 4.32 3.59
CA GLY A 117 13.55 3.43 2.45
C GLY A 117 12.44 3.56 1.40
N ALA A 118 12.72 3.16 0.16
CA ALA A 118 11.78 3.26 -0.97
C ALA A 118 10.38 2.66 -0.68
N HIS A 119 10.31 1.48 -0.06
CA HIS A 119 9.03 0.83 0.27
C HIS A 119 8.21 1.64 1.29
N CYS A 120 8.86 2.19 2.31
CA CYS A 120 8.23 3.08 3.27
C CYS A 120 7.76 4.37 2.59
N GLY A 121 8.58 4.93 1.69
CA GLY A 121 8.19 6.10 0.88
C GLY A 121 6.92 5.86 0.07
N ASN A 122 6.82 4.70 -0.59
CA ASN A 122 5.61 4.31 -1.33
C ASN A 122 4.38 4.16 -0.42
N ALA A 123 4.56 3.65 0.80
CA ALA A 123 3.47 3.55 1.78
C ALA A 123 3.00 4.95 2.23
N VAL A 124 3.93 5.88 2.47
CA VAL A 124 3.62 7.28 2.81
C VAL A 124 2.85 7.97 1.70
N LEU A 125 3.23 7.76 0.42
CA LEU A 125 2.47 8.29 -0.73
C LEU A 125 1.04 7.73 -0.83
N ARG A 126 0.76 6.60 -0.16
CA ARG A 126 -0.57 6.00 -0.05
C ARG A 126 -1.29 6.33 1.26
N GLY A 127 -0.77 7.26 2.07
CA GLY A 127 -1.43 7.76 3.29
C GLY A 127 -0.90 7.19 4.60
N ALA A 128 0.12 6.34 4.57
CA ALA A 128 0.70 5.80 5.80
C ALA A 128 1.53 6.85 6.56
N HIS A 129 1.55 6.73 7.88
CA HIS A 129 2.59 7.36 8.70
C HIS A 129 3.93 6.63 8.52
N VAL A 130 5.01 7.28 8.97
CA VAL A 130 6.33 6.65 8.96
C VAL A 130 6.52 5.88 10.26
N TYR A 131 6.65 4.57 10.16
CA TYR A 131 6.97 3.71 11.29
C TYR A 131 8.49 3.62 11.49
N VAL A 132 8.92 3.42 12.74
CA VAL A 132 10.34 3.37 13.13
C VAL A 132 11.19 2.46 12.22
N PRO A 133 10.77 1.22 11.88
CA PRO A 133 11.59 0.34 11.04
C PRO A 133 11.86 0.89 9.63
N GLY A 134 11.01 1.80 9.15
CA GLY A 134 11.14 2.42 7.84
C GLY A 134 12.14 3.58 7.78
N ILE A 135 12.57 4.12 8.94
CA ILE A 135 13.50 5.25 9.03
C ILE A 135 14.94 4.75 8.86
N VAL A 136 15.64 5.24 7.83
CA VAL A 136 17.03 4.88 7.54
C VAL A 136 18.01 5.94 8.02
N SER A 137 17.63 7.22 7.99
CA SER A 137 18.47 8.34 8.42
C SER A 137 17.60 9.48 8.97
N ALA A 138 18.20 10.33 9.81
CA ALA A 138 17.55 11.48 10.42
C ALA A 138 18.59 12.56 10.78
N SER A 139 18.22 13.84 10.81
CA SER A 139 19.13 14.90 11.23
C SER A 139 19.68 14.67 12.64
N LYS A 140 20.96 15.03 12.85
CA LYS A 140 21.67 14.81 14.13
C LYS A 140 20.94 15.40 15.34
N PHE A 141 20.26 16.53 15.14
CA PHE A 141 19.61 17.33 16.18
C PHE A 141 18.11 17.05 16.34
N MET A 142 17.55 16.08 15.61
CA MET A 142 16.12 15.75 15.64
C MET A 142 15.68 15.26 17.03
N LYS A 143 14.63 15.88 17.56
CA LYS A 143 13.95 15.55 18.83
C LYS A 143 12.49 15.16 18.57
N ALA A 144 11.89 14.49 19.55
CA ALA A 144 10.44 14.30 19.56
C ALA A 144 9.72 15.67 19.61
N GLY A 145 8.65 15.81 18.84
CA GLY A 145 7.90 17.05 18.63
C GLY A 145 8.41 17.93 17.49
N ASP A 146 9.60 17.67 16.94
CA ASP A 146 10.13 18.49 15.83
C ASP A 146 9.31 18.27 14.55
N VAL A 147 9.08 19.37 13.81
CA VAL A 147 8.54 19.30 12.45
C VAL A 147 9.68 18.95 11.50
N VAL A 148 9.54 17.83 10.79
CA VAL A 148 10.57 17.24 9.94
C VAL A 148 10.10 17.08 8.51
N SER A 149 10.99 17.32 7.55
CA SER A 149 10.75 16.97 6.15
C SER A 149 11.18 15.53 5.87
N VAL A 150 10.24 14.73 5.37
CA VAL A 150 10.47 13.32 5.08
C VAL A 150 10.82 13.13 3.62
N TYR A 151 11.87 12.34 3.37
CA TYR A 151 12.34 12.00 2.03
C TYR A 151 12.44 10.49 1.82
N SER A 152 12.17 10.03 0.60
CA SER A 152 12.41 8.65 0.18
C SER A 152 13.79 8.50 -0.48
N ASP A 153 14.58 7.55 -0.01
CA ASP A 153 15.76 7.06 -0.72
C ASP A 153 15.34 6.02 -1.77
N ILE A 154 15.01 6.51 -2.96
CA ILE A 154 14.56 5.68 -4.09
C ILE A 154 15.65 4.78 -4.68
N LYS A 155 16.93 5.05 -4.38
CA LYS A 155 18.07 4.25 -4.89
C LYS A 155 18.63 3.26 -3.85
N GLY A 156 18.15 3.30 -2.61
CA GLY A 156 18.61 2.44 -1.53
C GLY A 156 20.10 2.59 -1.23
N LYS A 157 20.64 3.82 -1.31
CA LYS A 157 22.06 4.12 -1.09
C LYS A 157 22.35 4.71 0.29
N CYS A 158 21.32 5.12 1.03
CA CYS A 158 21.45 5.66 2.36
C CYS A 158 21.75 4.52 3.35
N LYS A 159 22.87 4.63 4.07
CA LYS A 159 23.23 3.66 5.11
C LYS A 159 22.40 3.92 6.37
N LYS A 160 21.88 2.85 6.98
CA LYS A 160 21.09 2.95 8.22
C LYS A 160 21.90 3.67 9.30
N GLY A 161 21.32 4.68 9.92
CA GLY A 161 21.97 5.50 10.93
C GLY A 161 22.92 6.57 10.37
N ALA A 162 22.93 6.85 9.07
CA ALA A 162 23.61 8.05 8.54
C ALA A 162 23.02 9.32 9.18
N LYS A 163 23.83 10.38 9.33
CA LYS A 163 23.40 11.68 9.87
C LYS A 163 23.05 12.68 8.76
N GLU A 164 23.61 12.46 7.59
CA GLU A 164 23.51 13.28 6.38
C GLU A 164 23.45 12.34 5.17
N PHE A 165 22.86 12.80 4.08
CA PHE A 165 22.75 12.04 2.84
C PHE A 165 22.62 12.98 1.64
N ASP A 166 23.65 13.00 0.81
CA ASP A 166 23.74 13.82 -0.41
C ASP A 166 23.26 13.08 -1.67
N GLY A 167 22.76 11.85 -1.50
CA GLY A 167 22.26 11.05 -2.61
C GLY A 167 20.89 11.52 -3.12
N THR A 168 20.36 10.78 -4.10
CA THR A 168 19.05 11.07 -4.67
C THR A 168 17.94 10.85 -3.64
N LYS A 169 17.27 11.91 -3.22
CA LYS A 169 16.16 11.88 -2.27
C LYS A 169 14.90 12.53 -2.86
N VAL A 170 13.74 11.92 -2.64
CA VAL A 170 12.44 12.41 -3.13
C VAL A 170 11.62 12.92 -1.96
N PHE A 171 11.15 14.16 -2.01
CA PHE A 171 10.37 14.76 -0.93
C PHE A 171 8.96 14.16 -0.87
N LEU A 172 8.54 13.72 0.32
CA LEU A 172 7.23 13.09 0.56
C LEU A 172 6.24 14.00 1.28
N GLY A 173 6.73 14.99 2.01
CA GLY A 173 5.93 15.90 2.84
C GLY A 173 6.60 16.20 4.18
N ASN A 174 5.89 16.94 5.02
CA ASN A 174 6.30 17.21 6.39
C ASN A 174 5.50 16.35 7.38
N GLY A 175 6.10 16.07 8.53
CA GLY A 175 5.47 15.40 9.65
C GLY A 175 6.05 15.86 10.99
N ILE A 176 5.44 15.41 12.07
CA ILE A 176 5.93 15.62 13.43
C ILE A 176 6.64 14.34 13.87
N SER A 177 7.88 14.46 14.32
CA SER A 177 8.65 13.34 14.84
C SER A 177 8.10 12.93 16.21
N GLU A 178 7.72 11.67 16.39
CA GLU A 178 7.28 11.14 17.70
C GLU A 178 8.48 10.71 18.56
N LEU A 179 9.65 10.54 17.93
CA LEU A 179 10.88 10.09 18.57
C LEU A 179 12.06 10.97 18.18
N SER A 180 13.06 11.04 19.05
CA SER A 180 14.36 11.59 18.72
C SER A 180 15.19 10.64 17.87
N ARG A 181 16.22 11.18 17.21
CA ARG A 181 17.20 10.35 16.50
C ARG A 181 17.86 9.30 17.41
N LYS A 182 18.15 9.67 18.66
CA LYS A 182 18.79 8.76 19.63
C LYS A 182 17.88 7.57 19.93
N GLU A 183 16.59 7.78 20.10
CA GLU A 183 15.63 6.69 20.36
C GLU A 183 15.49 5.76 19.16
N ILE A 184 15.47 6.30 17.93
CA ILE A 184 15.34 5.49 16.70
C ILE A 184 16.55 4.57 16.48
N PHE A 185 17.78 5.06 16.70
CA PHE A 185 19.00 4.33 16.34
C PHE A 185 19.77 3.75 17.53
N SER A 186 19.43 4.12 18.76
CA SER A 186 20.03 3.59 19.99
C SER A 186 19.01 2.95 20.93
N GLY A 187 17.72 2.92 20.54
CA GLY A 187 16.69 2.16 21.22
C GLY A 187 16.82 0.65 21.00
N PRO A 188 15.91 -0.15 21.60
CA PRO A 188 15.88 -1.58 21.40
C PRO A 188 15.70 -1.94 19.90
N PRO A 189 16.32 -3.02 19.43
CA PRO A 189 16.33 -3.39 18.00
C PRO A 189 14.94 -3.63 17.41
N GLU A 190 13.93 -3.88 18.24
CA GLU A 190 12.54 -4.10 17.84
C GLU A 190 11.58 -2.96 18.20
N LEU A 191 12.08 -1.72 18.33
CA LEU A 191 11.19 -0.58 18.56
C LEU A 191 10.17 -0.47 17.39
N LYS A 192 8.91 -0.76 17.69
CA LYS A 192 7.77 -0.70 16.77
C LYS A 192 6.90 0.49 17.13
N GLY A 193 6.22 1.05 16.14
CA GLY A 193 5.33 2.19 16.31
C GLY A 193 5.63 3.32 15.34
N ILE A 194 4.83 4.37 15.43
CA ILE A 194 4.96 5.58 14.61
C ILE A 194 6.23 6.31 15.02
N GLY A 195 7.14 6.52 14.08
CA GLY A 195 8.32 7.36 14.26
C GLY A 195 8.07 8.80 13.83
N ILE A 196 7.33 9.00 12.73
CA ILE A 196 6.95 10.33 12.24
C ILE A 196 5.49 10.29 11.79
N ARG A 197 4.67 11.13 12.43
CA ARG A 197 3.28 11.35 12.04
C ARG A 197 3.23 12.36 10.89
N MET A 198 2.84 11.91 9.71
CA MET A 198 2.72 12.79 8.54
C MET A 198 1.57 13.79 8.76
N THR A 199 1.86 15.09 8.66
CA THR A 199 0.89 16.18 8.89
C THR A 199 0.65 17.01 7.62
N GLU A 200 1.67 17.15 6.77
CA GLU A 200 1.55 17.82 5.47
C GLU A 200 2.16 16.92 4.38
N PRO A 201 1.50 15.79 4.04
CA PRO A 201 1.98 14.93 2.97
C PRO A 201 1.77 15.60 1.61
N LEU A 202 2.63 15.24 0.65
CA LEU A 202 2.53 15.70 -0.74
C LEU A 202 1.25 15.20 -1.42
N TYR A 203 0.84 13.97 -1.10
CA TYR A 203 -0.45 13.39 -1.46
C TYR A 203 -1.21 13.10 -0.18
N LEU A 204 -2.37 13.72 -0.03
CA LEU A 204 -3.25 13.51 1.10
C LEU A 204 -4.18 12.34 0.78
N SER A 205 -3.84 11.20 1.36
CA SER A 205 -4.60 9.96 1.36
C SER A 205 -4.87 9.58 2.82
N PRO A 206 -6.01 8.94 3.13
CA PRO A 206 -6.32 8.56 4.49
C PRO A 206 -5.44 7.43 5.00
N SER A 207 -5.21 7.42 6.31
CA SER A 207 -4.53 6.33 7.00
C SER A 207 -5.57 5.28 7.40
N PHE A 208 -5.28 4.01 7.14
CA PHE A 208 -6.11 2.88 7.55
C PHE A 208 -5.48 2.05 8.67
N ASP A 209 -4.48 2.60 9.36
CA ASP A 209 -3.90 1.91 10.51
C ASP A 209 -4.96 1.82 11.62
N ASN A 210 -5.37 0.60 11.94
CA ASN A 210 -6.42 0.28 12.92
C ASN A 210 -7.80 0.93 12.67
N VAL A 211 -8.09 1.32 11.43
CA VAL A 211 -9.40 1.86 11.04
C VAL A 211 -10.32 0.73 10.61
N LEU A 212 -11.34 0.46 11.42
CA LEU A 212 -12.37 -0.56 11.13
C LEU A 212 -11.77 -1.91 10.67
N PRO A 213 -10.81 -2.49 11.42
CA PRO A 213 -9.96 -3.58 10.95
C PRO A 213 -10.73 -4.86 10.56
N SER A 214 -11.92 -5.07 11.11
CA SER A 214 -12.79 -6.20 10.75
C SER A 214 -13.66 -5.93 9.52
N TYR A 215 -13.95 -4.65 9.23
CA TYR A 215 -14.89 -4.25 8.17
C TYR A 215 -14.19 -3.87 6.87
N LEU A 216 -12.91 -3.54 6.92
CA LEU A 216 -12.16 -3.04 5.76
C LEU A 216 -10.95 -3.88 5.45
N PHE A 217 -10.71 -4.06 4.15
CA PHE A 217 -9.47 -4.59 3.62
C PHE A 217 -8.92 -3.61 2.59
N LEU A 218 -7.68 -3.14 2.79
CA LEU A 218 -7.00 -2.32 1.79
C LEU A 218 -6.64 -3.18 0.57
N GLN A 219 -7.33 -2.95 -0.54
CA GLN A 219 -7.16 -3.74 -1.76
C GLN A 219 -7.27 -2.84 -2.98
N ASN A 220 -6.26 -2.91 -3.84
CA ASN A 220 -6.29 -2.19 -5.11
C ASN A 220 -7.50 -2.63 -5.94
N LEU A 221 -8.16 -1.69 -6.61
CA LEU A 221 -9.32 -1.95 -7.48
C LEU A 221 -9.18 -3.20 -8.40
N PRO A 222 -8.10 -3.35 -9.21
CA PRO A 222 -7.96 -4.53 -10.06
C PRO A 222 -7.84 -5.83 -9.26
N SER A 223 -7.31 -5.79 -8.02
CA SER A 223 -7.28 -6.97 -7.15
C SER A 223 -8.63 -7.33 -6.57
N ALA A 224 -9.53 -6.38 -6.36
CA ALA A 224 -10.91 -6.66 -5.94
C ALA A 224 -11.75 -7.17 -7.12
N ALA A 225 -11.54 -6.60 -8.31
CA ALA A 225 -12.22 -7.03 -9.54
C ALA A 225 -11.99 -8.52 -9.86
N VAL A 226 -10.82 -9.07 -9.56
CA VAL A 226 -10.50 -10.49 -9.81
C VAL A 226 -11.50 -11.44 -9.15
N ALA A 227 -11.91 -11.19 -7.90
CA ALA A 227 -12.84 -12.08 -7.21
C ALA A 227 -14.25 -12.01 -7.82
N HIS A 228 -14.69 -10.82 -8.25
CA HIS A 228 -15.95 -10.65 -8.98
C HIS A 228 -15.92 -11.30 -10.36
N ILE A 229 -14.78 -11.25 -11.07
CA ILE A 229 -14.60 -11.92 -12.37
C ILE A 229 -14.61 -13.45 -12.22
N LEU A 230 -14.07 -13.97 -11.11
CA LEU A 230 -14.13 -15.40 -10.80
C LEU A 230 -15.57 -15.88 -10.55
N ASP A 231 -16.45 -14.98 -10.09
CA ASP A 231 -17.87 -15.23 -9.80
C ASP A 231 -18.13 -16.50 -8.95
N PRO A 232 -17.49 -16.60 -7.77
CA PRO A 232 -17.57 -17.81 -6.95
C PRO A 232 -18.97 -18.02 -6.38
N GLN A 233 -19.52 -19.22 -6.54
CA GLN A 233 -20.87 -19.54 -6.07
C GLN A 233 -20.84 -20.25 -4.70
N PRO A 234 -21.85 -20.03 -3.84
CA PRO A 234 -21.99 -20.77 -2.58
C PRO A 234 -21.95 -22.29 -2.80
N GLY A 235 -21.13 -22.99 -2.01
CA GLY A 235 -20.95 -24.45 -2.09
C GLY A 235 -19.90 -24.95 -3.09
N GLU A 236 -19.27 -24.07 -3.88
CA GLU A 236 -18.16 -24.44 -4.76
C GLU A 236 -16.87 -24.74 -3.97
N LYS A 237 -15.96 -25.49 -4.61
CA LYS A 237 -14.59 -25.72 -4.11
C LYS A 237 -13.62 -24.89 -4.94
N ILE A 238 -12.86 -24.02 -4.28
CA ILE A 238 -11.99 -23.06 -4.94
C ILE A 238 -10.57 -23.21 -4.41
N LEU A 239 -9.58 -23.16 -5.31
CA LEU A 239 -8.16 -23.27 -4.97
C LEU A 239 -7.46 -21.94 -5.30
N ASP A 240 -6.90 -21.30 -4.29
CA ASP A 240 -6.03 -20.13 -4.46
C ASP A 240 -4.57 -20.57 -4.25
N LEU A 241 -3.90 -20.89 -5.36
CA LEU A 241 -2.52 -21.40 -5.35
C LEU A 241 -1.52 -20.44 -4.68
N CYS A 242 -1.79 -19.13 -4.69
CA CYS A 242 -0.86 -18.09 -4.25
C CYS A 242 -1.57 -17.10 -3.32
N ALA A 243 -2.14 -17.61 -2.24
CA ALA A 243 -3.13 -16.87 -1.46
C ALA A 243 -2.53 -15.77 -0.59
N ALA A 244 -1.29 -15.89 -0.12
CA ALA A 244 -0.70 -14.93 0.81
C ALA A 244 -0.65 -13.50 0.23
N PRO A 245 -1.08 -12.46 0.98
CA PRO A 245 -1.49 -12.43 2.39
C PRO A 245 -2.98 -12.70 2.68
N GLY A 246 -3.77 -13.15 1.70
CA GLY A 246 -5.16 -13.60 1.87
C GLY A 246 -6.23 -12.63 1.34
N GLY A 247 -5.85 -11.55 0.67
CA GLY A 247 -6.79 -10.49 0.28
C GLY A 247 -7.86 -10.93 -0.74
N LYS A 248 -7.50 -11.80 -1.69
CA LYS A 248 -8.44 -12.37 -2.68
C LYS A 248 -9.20 -13.54 -2.10
N THR A 249 -8.51 -14.41 -1.37
CA THR A 249 -9.06 -15.58 -0.69
C THR A 249 -10.20 -15.20 0.26
N THR A 250 -9.98 -14.18 1.11
CA THR A 250 -11.02 -13.64 2.00
C THR A 250 -12.14 -12.90 1.24
N HIS A 251 -11.86 -12.41 0.03
CA HIS A 251 -12.88 -11.81 -0.82
C HIS A 251 -13.78 -12.89 -1.45
N ILE A 252 -13.18 -13.95 -1.99
CA ILE A 252 -13.89 -15.12 -2.52
C ILE A 252 -14.81 -15.71 -1.45
N ALA A 253 -14.29 -15.96 -0.25
CA ALA A 253 -15.08 -16.47 0.87
C ALA A 253 -16.26 -15.54 1.23
N ALA A 254 -16.06 -14.22 1.18
CA ALA A 254 -17.12 -13.26 1.44
C ALA A 254 -18.23 -13.26 0.37
N LEU A 255 -17.87 -13.47 -0.91
CA LEU A 255 -18.83 -13.54 -2.03
C LEU A 255 -19.63 -14.85 -2.01
N MET A 256 -19.05 -15.95 -1.53
CA MET A 256 -19.74 -17.23 -1.40
C MET A 256 -20.77 -17.27 -0.26
N HIS A 257 -20.89 -16.20 0.54
CA HIS A 257 -21.86 -16.07 1.64
C HIS A 257 -21.87 -17.25 2.64
N ASP A 258 -20.73 -17.89 2.79
CA ASP A 258 -20.70 -19.20 3.43
C ASP A 258 -20.47 -19.04 4.94
N GLU A 259 -21.55 -19.23 5.73
CA GLU A 259 -21.53 -19.23 7.20
C GLU A 259 -20.61 -20.34 7.76
N GLU A 260 -20.29 -21.38 6.97
CA GLU A 260 -19.35 -22.43 7.33
C GLU A 260 -17.92 -22.16 6.87
N SER A 261 -17.66 -21.25 5.92
CA SER A 261 -16.33 -21.03 5.31
C SER A 261 -15.25 -20.49 6.26
N LEU A 262 -15.62 -19.85 7.37
CA LEU A 262 -14.66 -19.48 8.43
C LEU A 262 -14.25 -20.67 9.31
N ARG A 263 -15.08 -21.73 9.38
CA ARG A 263 -14.74 -23.03 10.01
C ARG A 263 -14.18 -24.04 8.99
N SER A 264 -14.49 -23.85 7.72
CA SER A 264 -14.06 -24.66 6.59
C SER A 264 -13.04 -23.89 5.75
N TYR A 265 -11.80 -23.83 6.26
CA TYR A 265 -10.62 -23.80 5.38
C TYR A 265 -10.49 -25.10 4.53
N GLN A 266 -11.43 -26.04 4.67
CA GLN A 266 -11.46 -27.32 3.95
C GLN A 266 -11.82 -27.19 2.47
N ASN A 267 -12.54 -26.14 2.06
CA ASN A 267 -12.92 -25.91 0.65
C ASN A 267 -12.05 -24.86 -0.07
N LEU A 268 -11.17 -24.16 0.66
CA LEU A 268 -10.18 -23.21 0.15
C LEU A 268 -8.78 -23.75 0.40
N LEU A 269 -8.28 -24.53 -0.56
CA LEU A 269 -6.89 -24.97 -0.51
C LEU A 269 -5.98 -23.74 -0.64
N THR A 270 -5.10 -23.56 0.33
CA THR A 270 -4.13 -22.46 0.40
C THR A 270 -2.77 -23.03 0.77
N GLU A 271 -1.75 -22.88 -0.08
CA GLU A 271 -0.37 -23.11 0.35
C GLU A 271 0.15 -21.89 1.11
N PHE A 272 0.31 -22.02 2.43
CA PHE A 272 0.75 -20.96 3.34
C PHE A 272 2.27 -20.95 3.52
N PHE A 273 2.88 -19.77 3.41
CA PHE A 273 4.24 -19.50 3.90
C PHE A 273 4.32 -18.44 5.01
N TRP A 274 3.21 -17.79 5.42
CA TRP A 274 3.27 -16.60 6.31
C TRP A 274 2.14 -16.41 7.34
N MET A 275 1.41 -17.46 7.76
CA MET A 275 0.52 -17.36 8.93
C MET A 275 0.91 -18.40 10.01
N HIS A 276 1.58 -17.89 11.06
CA HIS A 276 1.97 -18.51 12.35
C HIS A 276 2.96 -19.71 12.37
N PRO A 277 3.83 -19.81 13.42
CA PRO A 277 4.94 -20.78 13.51
C PRO A 277 4.57 -22.11 14.17
N ALA A 278 3.30 -22.42 14.40
CA ALA A 278 2.87 -23.52 15.27
C ALA A 278 2.13 -24.64 14.51
N VAL A 279 2.75 -25.21 13.48
CA VAL A 279 2.20 -26.42 12.83
C VAL A 279 3.30 -27.44 12.61
N GLU A 280 3.22 -28.55 13.35
CA GLU A 280 4.03 -29.76 13.12
C GLU A 280 3.54 -30.51 11.89
N TRP A 281 4.49 -31.08 11.15
CA TRP A 281 4.27 -31.75 9.87
C TRP A 281 4.09 -33.27 10.12
N ASP A 282 2.88 -33.80 9.92
CA ASP A 282 2.68 -35.25 9.85
C ASP A 282 3.03 -35.74 8.43
N ARG A 283 3.94 -36.72 8.34
CA ARG A 283 4.55 -37.15 7.07
C ARG A 283 3.65 -38.07 6.23
N ASP A 284 2.53 -38.53 6.78
CA ASP A 284 1.70 -39.56 6.14
C ASP A 284 0.31 -39.07 5.66
N GLN A 285 0.01 -37.77 5.73
CA GLN A 285 -1.18 -37.18 5.10
C GLN A 285 -0.83 -35.95 4.24
N THR A 286 -1.22 -35.98 2.97
CA THR A 286 -1.02 -34.90 1.99
C THR A 286 -1.91 -33.67 2.22
N TRP A 287 -2.54 -33.56 3.40
CA TRP A 287 -3.58 -32.59 3.71
C TRP A 287 -3.33 -31.96 5.08
N LEU A 288 -3.30 -30.63 5.12
CA LEU A 288 -3.24 -29.87 6.36
C LEU A 288 -4.67 -29.61 6.85
N VAL A 289 -5.08 -30.36 7.88
CA VAL A 289 -6.19 -29.99 8.75
C VAL A 289 -5.63 -29.03 9.80
N LEU A 290 -5.90 -27.73 9.69
CA LEU A 290 -5.60 -26.78 10.76
C LEU A 290 -6.64 -26.97 11.87
N GLY A 291 -6.23 -27.65 12.94
CA GLY A 291 -6.98 -27.76 14.19
C GLY A 291 -7.13 -26.40 14.88
N LEU A 292 -8.29 -26.24 15.52
CA LEU A 292 -8.77 -25.09 16.29
C LEU A 292 -7.78 -24.56 17.35
#